data_AF-A0A5A8UCL8-F1
#
_entry.id   AF-A0A5A8UCL8-F1
#
_cell.length_a   1.000
_cell.length_b   1.000
_cell.length_c   1.000
_cell.angle_alpha   90.00
_cell.angle_beta   90.00
_cell.angle_gamma   90.00
#
_symmetry.space_group_name_H-M   'P 1'
#
loop_
_entity.id
_entity.type
_entity.pdbx_description
1 polymer ?
#
loop_
_entity_poly.entity_id
_entity_poly.type
_entity_poly.pdbx_seq_one_letter_code
_entity_poly.pdbx_strand_id
1 'polypeptide(L)'
;MIKLSVSKAAKMLGISRFDIQNQINNGKLQTHEGYVTTDSLRLAYPNISLNSEQDQHIHKMQQIKNNAVAKMEVDTIKHDENEKGYITIIDNLRNKLYQEELKNQHFELVFSQLTQRLEMLEKHCHSADKAALNQ
;
A
#
# COMPACT_ATOMS: atom_id res chain seq x y z
N MET A 1 8.11 -34.83 -25.44
CA MET A 1 6.87 -34.93 -26.25
C MET A 1 5.71 -35.23 -25.30
N ILE A 2 4.79 -34.29 -25.10
CA ILE A 2 3.70 -34.45 -24.10
C ILE A 2 2.60 -35.32 -24.73
N LYS A 3 2.36 -36.49 -24.14
CA LYS A 3 1.28 -37.40 -24.53
C LYS A 3 0.00 -37.04 -23.75
N LEU A 4 -1.09 -36.79 -24.46
CA LEU A 4 -2.41 -36.45 -23.90
C LEU A 4 -3.39 -37.57 -24.23
N SER A 5 -4.25 -37.93 -23.27
CA SER A 5 -5.39 -38.79 -23.58
C SER A 5 -6.38 -38.04 -24.47
N VAL A 6 -7.15 -38.78 -25.28
CA VAL A 6 -8.18 -38.21 -26.17
C VAL A 6 -9.14 -37.30 -25.41
N SER A 7 -9.56 -37.70 -24.20
CA SER A 7 -10.45 -36.88 -23.35
C SER A 7 -9.79 -35.58 -22.89
N LYS A 8 -8.49 -35.62 -22.56
CA LYS A 8 -7.75 -34.43 -22.12
C LYS A 8 -7.45 -33.48 -23.29
N ALA A 9 -7.18 -34.03 -24.47
CA ALA A 9 -7.05 -33.27 -25.71
C ALA A 9 -8.37 -32.57 -26.09
N ALA A 10 -9.51 -33.28 -26.00
CA ALA A 10 -10.84 -32.75 -26.26
C ALA A 10 -11.17 -31.58 -25.32
N LYS A 11 -10.87 -31.76 -24.02
CA LYS A 11 -11.06 -30.70 -23.02
C LYS A 11 -10.17 -29.48 -23.27
N MET A 12 -8.89 -29.67 -23.63
CA MET A 12 -7.99 -28.55 -23.97
C MET A 12 -8.40 -27.80 -25.24
N LEU A 13 -8.98 -28.49 -26.23
CA LEU A 13 -9.43 -27.88 -27.49
C LEU A 13 -10.86 -27.31 -27.40
N GLY A 14 -11.60 -27.61 -26.34
CA GLY A 14 -13.00 -27.19 -26.20
C GLY A 14 -13.96 -27.87 -27.18
N ILE A 15 -13.61 -29.07 -27.69
CA ILE A 15 -14.40 -29.83 -28.66
C ILE A 15 -14.85 -31.18 -28.10
N SER A 16 -15.81 -31.83 -28.75
CA SER A 16 -16.29 -33.14 -28.31
C SER A 16 -15.20 -34.21 -28.47
N ARG A 17 -15.17 -35.18 -27.55
CA ARG A 17 -14.34 -36.39 -27.68
C ARG A 17 -14.62 -37.13 -28.99
N PHE A 18 -15.88 -37.12 -29.43
CA PHE A 18 -16.30 -37.75 -30.67
C PHE A 18 -15.65 -37.10 -31.90
N ASP A 19 -15.48 -35.77 -31.90
CA ASP A 19 -14.87 -35.05 -33.00
C ASP A 19 -13.38 -35.40 -33.13
N ILE A 20 -12.68 -35.51 -32.00
CA ILE A 20 -11.29 -36.00 -32.00
C ILE A 20 -11.22 -37.43 -32.50
N GLN A 21 -12.11 -38.30 -32.03
CA GLN A 21 -12.14 -39.70 -32.48
C GLN A 21 -12.40 -39.82 -33.98
N ASN A 22 -13.29 -38.99 -34.54
CA ASN A 22 -13.54 -38.92 -35.97
C ASN A 22 -12.32 -38.43 -36.76
N GLN A 23 -11.59 -37.43 -36.26
CA GLN A 23 -10.35 -36.99 -36.93
C GLN A 23 -9.26 -38.08 -36.91
N ILE A 24 -9.20 -38.90 -35.86
CA ILE A 24 -8.31 -40.07 -35.78
C ILE A 24 -8.74 -41.11 -36.81
N ASN A 25 -10.02 -41.46 -36.86
CA ASN A 25 -10.56 -42.45 -37.80
C ASN A 25 -10.41 -42.03 -39.27
N ASN A 26 -10.48 -40.72 -39.54
CA ASN A 26 -10.27 -40.14 -40.87
C ASN A 26 -8.78 -39.97 -41.24
N GLY A 27 -7.85 -40.41 -40.37
CA GLY A 27 -6.40 -40.33 -40.60
C GLY A 27 -5.79 -38.92 -40.53
N LYS A 28 -6.59 -37.91 -40.16
CA LYS A 28 -6.15 -36.51 -40.07
C LYS A 28 -5.37 -36.22 -38.79
N LEU A 29 -5.61 -37.00 -37.73
CA LEU A 29 -4.94 -36.87 -36.44
C LEU A 29 -4.15 -38.14 -36.11
N GLN A 30 -2.83 -38.00 -36.02
CA GLN A 30 -1.93 -39.11 -35.68
C GLN A 30 -2.03 -39.46 -34.20
N THR A 31 -2.10 -40.76 -33.90
CA THR A 31 -2.11 -41.28 -32.52
C THR A 31 -1.10 -42.39 -32.34
N HIS A 32 -0.55 -42.50 -31.14
CA HIS A 32 0.33 -43.59 -30.75
C HIS A 32 -0.20 -44.21 -29.47
N GLU A 33 -0.57 -45.50 -29.52
CA GLU A 33 -1.11 -46.25 -28.38
C GLU A 33 -2.34 -45.59 -27.71
N GLY A 34 -3.20 -44.95 -28.50
CA GLY A 34 -4.39 -44.25 -27.99
C GLY A 34 -4.12 -42.89 -27.33
N TYR A 35 -2.88 -42.39 -27.40
CA TYR A 35 -2.51 -41.05 -26.97
C TYR A 35 -2.29 -40.13 -28.19
N VAL A 36 -2.65 -38.87 -28.00
CA VAL A 36 -2.46 -37.78 -28.97
C VAL A 36 -1.39 -36.85 -28.45
N THR A 37 -0.55 -36.30 -29.32
CA THR A 37 0.51 -35.38 -28.91
C THR A 37 0.11 -33.93 -29.14
N THR A 38 0.67 -33.02 -28.34
CA THR A 38 0.42 -31.57 -28.49
C THR A 38 0.74 -31.09 -29.90
N ASP A 39 1.81 -31.61 -30.51
CA ASP A 39 2.26 -31.19 -31.84
C ASP A 39 1.29 -31.66 -32.94
N SER A 40 0.82 -32.91 -32.85
CA SER A 40 -0.25 -33.42 -33.73
C SER A 40 -1.56 -32.64 -33.58
N LEU A 41 -1.90 -32.20 -32.36
CA LEU A 41 -3.10 -31.39 -32.13
C LEU A 41 -2.96 -29.98 -32.71
N ARG A 42 -1.78 -29.33 -32.59
CA ARG A 42 -1.52 -28.02 -33.21
C ARG A 42 -1.57 -28.07 -34.73
N LEU A 43 -1.09 -29.17 -35.33
CA LEU A 43 -1.14 -29.38 -36.78
C LEU A 43 -2.57 -29.61 -37.28
N ALA A 44 -3.38 -30.40 -36.56
CA ALA A 44 -4.75 -30.69 -36.95
C ALA A 44 -5.73 -29.53 -36.65
N TYR A 45 -5.42 -28.71 -35.64
CA TYR A 45 -6.26 -27.60 -35.18
C TYR A 45 -5.45 -26.29 -35.03
N PRO A 46 -4.95 -25.71 -36.12
CA PRO A 46 -4.04 -24.55 -36.08
C PRO A 46 -4.70 -23.27 -35.53
N ASN A 47 -6.03 -23.17 -35.64
CA ASN A 47 -6.80 -22.01 -35.20
C ASN A 47 -7.22 -22.07 -33.72
N ILE A 48 -6.93 -23.18 -33.02
CA ILE A 48 -7.32 -23.37 -31.63
C ILE A 48 -6.09 -23.24 -30.74
N SER A 49 -6.10 -22.25 -29.84
CA SER A 49 -5.04 -22.09 -28.86
C SER A 49 -5.16 -23.20 -27.81
N LEU A 50 -4.13 -24.06 -27.71
CA LEU A 50 -4.00 -25.07 -26.66
C LEU A 50 -3.63 -24.44 -25.31
N ASN A 51 -4.46 -23.55 -24.80
CA ASN A 51 -4.28 -22.97 -23.47
C ASN A 51 -4.86 -23.96 -22.47
N SER A 52 -4.03 -24.51 -21.59
CA SER A 52 -4.57 -25.38 -20.54
C SER A 52 -5.30 -24.56 -19.49
N GLU A 53 -6.30 -25.15 -18.81
CA GLU A 53 -6.92 -24.53 -17.63
C GLU A 53 -5.86 -24.16 -16.59
N GLN A 54 -4.79 -24.96 -16.48
CA GLN A 54 -3.63 -24.70 -15.62
C GLN A 54 -2.95 -23.37 -15.95
N ASP A 55 -2.77 -23.05 -17.23
CA ASP A 55 -2.13 -21.80 -17.67
C ASP A 55 -2.99 -20.59 -17.33
N GLN A 56 -4.32 -20.72 -17.43
CA GLN A 56 -5.24 -19.66 -17.02
C GLN A 56 -5.19 -19.41 -15.49
N HIS A 57 -5.09 -20.47 -14.69
CA HIS A 57 -4.93 -20.35 -13.24
C HIS A 57 -3.60 -19.70 -12.86
N ILE A 58 -2.50 -20.09 -13.53
CA ILE A 58 -1.19 -19.49 -13.33
C ILE A 58 -1.21 -18.00 -13.69
N HIS A 59 -1.83 -17.64 -14.82
CA HIS A 59 -1.95 -16.24 -15.24
C HIS A 59 -2.77 -15.41 -14.23
N LYS A 60 -3.90 -15.94 -13.74
CA LYS A 60 -4.68 -15.27 -12.69
C LYS A 60 -3.89 -15.09 -11.39
N MET A 61 -3.14 -16.10 -10.97
CA MET A 61 -2.28 -16.01 -9.79
C MET A 61 -1.20 -14.95 -9.95
N GLN A 62 -0.56 -14.89 -11.12
CA GLN A 62 0.43 -13.86 -11.45
C GLN A 62 -0.19 -12.46 -11.43
N GLN A 63 -1.39 -12.30 -11.98
CA GLN A 63 -2.11 -11.02 -11.97
C GLN A 63 -2.44 -10.57 -10.53
N ILE A 64 -2.91 -11.49 -9.68
CA ILE A 64 -3.18 -11.20 -8.26
C ILE A 64 -1.90 -10.76 -7.56
N LYS A 65 -0.79 -11.50 -7.76
CA LYS A 65 0.51 -11.17 -7.19
C LYS A 65 0.96 -9.77 -7.62
N ASN A 66 0.91 -9.47 -8.91
CA ASN A 66 1.36 -8.18 -9.44
C ASN A 66 0.51 -7.02 -8.89
N ASN A 67 -0.81 -7.20 -8.80
CA ASN A 67 -1.70 -6.21 -8.21
C ASN A 67 -1.41 -5.99 -6.72
N ALA A 68 -1.13 -7.07 -5.97
CA ALA A 68 -0.78 -6.97 -4.56
C ALA A 68 0.54 -6.20 -4.36
N VAL A 69 1.57 -6.50 -5.16
CA VAL A 69 2.86 -5.79 -5.10
C VAL A 69 2.70 -4.32 -5.42
N ALA A 70 2.00 -3.97 -6.50
CA ALA A 70 1.75 -2.57 -6.87
C ALA A 70 1.00 -1.81 -5.77
N LYS A 71 0.01 -2.46 -5.12
CA LYS A 71 -0.69 -1.86 -3.99
C LYS A 71 0.22 -1.62 -2.79
N MET A 72 1.06 -2.60 -2.44
CA MET A 72 2.02 -2.46 -1.34
C MET A 72 3.01 -1.32 -1.58
N GLU A 73 3.51 -1.16 -2.81
CA GLU A 73 4.41 -0.06 -3.17
C GLU A 73 3.73 1.30 -2.97
N VAL A 74 2.49 1.45 -3.45
CA VAL A 74 1.71 2.69 -3.28
C VAL A 74 1.42 2.97 -1.80
N ASP A 75 1.05 1.95 -1.02
CA ASP A 75 0.77 2.10 0.41
C ASP A 75 2.06 2.46 1.18
N THR A 76 3.21 1.91 0.78
CA THR A 76 4.52 2.24 1.37
C THR A 76 4.90 3.69 1.09
N ILE A 77 4.78 4.14 -0.18
CA ILE A 77 5.08 5.54 -0.55
C ILE A 77 4.20 6.51 0.24
N LYS A 78 2.90 6.22 0.35
CA LYS A 78 1.97 7.05 1.14
C LYS A 78 2.32 7.04 2.62
N HIS A 79 2.77 5.90 3.16
CA HIS A 79 3.20 5.80 4.55
C HIS A 79 4.42 6.69 4.81
N ASP A 80 5.44 6.61 3.95
CA ASP A 80 6.66 7.42 4.05
C ASP A 80 6.38 8.92 3.93
N GLU A 81 5.48 9.32 3.02
CA GLU A 81 5.06 10.72 2.87
C GLU A 81 4.34 11.23 4.12
N ASN A 82 3.42 10.44 4.66
CA ASN A 82 2.68 10.79 5.86
C ASN A 82 3.61 10.87 7.08
N GLU A 83 4.55 9.93 7.23
CA GLU A 83 5.52 9.93 8.32
C GLU A 83 6.37 11.21 8.31
N LYS A 84 6.89 11.61 7.15
CA LYS A 84 7.61 12.88 6.99
C LYS A 84 6.75 14.09 7.36
N GLY A 85 5.48 14.07 6.97
CA GLY A 85 4.50 15.10 7.33
C GLY A 85 4.31 15.18 8.85
N TYR A 86 4.12 14.05 9.51
CA TYR A 86 3.96 13.98 10.97
C TYR A 86 5.20 14.44 11.72
N ILE A 87 6.40 14.03 11.30
CA ILE A 87 7.67 14.48 11.91
C ILE A 87 7.77 16.00 11.82
N THR A 88 7.49 16.58 10.64
CA THR A 88 7.55 18.03 10.44
C THR A 88 6.55 18.77 11.33
N ILE A 89 5.34 18.24 11.50
CA ILE A 89 4.32 18.83 12.38
C ILE A 89 4.77 18.74 13.85
N ILE A 90 5.29 17.59 14.27
CA ILE A 90 5.79 17.38 15.64
C ILE A 90 6.92 18.35 15.95
N ASP A 91 7.89 18.51 15.06
CA ASP A 91 9.02 19.43 15.27
C ASP A 91 8.55 20.89 15.32
N ASN A 92 7.61 21.28 14.47
CA ASN A 92 6.99 22.60 14.54
C ASN A 92 6.26 22.84 15.87
N LEU A 93 5.51 21.84 16.37
CA LEU A 93 4.81 21.94 17.64
C LEU A 93 5.79 22.01 18.82
N ARG A 94 6.85 21.20 18.81
CA ARG A 94 7.91 21.26 19.83
C ARG A 94 8.57 22.63 19.87
N ASN A 95 8.92 23.17 18.70
CA ASN A 95 9.52 24.51 18.62
C ASN A 95 8.58 25.58 19.15
N LYS A 96 7.30 25.54 18.78
CA LYS A 96 6.30 26.49 19.31
C LYS A 96 6.16 26.37 20.82
N LEU A 97 6.07 25.15 21.35
CA LEU A 97 5.96 24.92 22.79
C LEU A 97 7.17 25.49 23.53
N TYR A 98 8.37 25.21 23.05
CA TYR A 98 9.61 25.72 23.64
C TYR A 98 9.65 27.26 23.66
N GLN A 99 9.21 27.91 22.58
CA GLN A 99 9.14 29.37 22.52
C GLN A 99 8.14 29.95 23.51
N GLU A 100 6.98 29.32 23.69
CA GLU A 100 5.99 29.75 24.67
C GLU A 100 6.46 29.51 26.11
N GLU A 101 7.14 28.39 26.38
CA GLU A 101 7.76 28.12 27.69
C GLU A 101 8.80 29.20 28.04
N LEU A 102 9.65 29.57 27.10
CA LEU A 102 10.67 30.60 27.30
C LEU A 102 10.05 31.99 27.54
N LYS A 103 8.98 32.33 26.83
CA LYS A 103 8.20 33.56 27.09
C LYS A 103 7.59 33.55 28.49
N ASN A 104 6.99 32.44 28.90
CA ASN A 104 6.41 32.31 30.24
C ASN A 104 7.46 32.51 31.34
N GLN A 105 8.62 31.87 31.21
CA GLN A 105 9.73 32.07 32.14
C GLN A 105 10.17 33.54 32.20
N HIS A 106 10.22 34.21 31.05
CA HIS A 106 10.53 35.63 31.00
C HIS A 106 9.46 36.48 31.71
N PHE A 107 8.17 36.19 31.49
CA PHE A 107 7.08 36.89 32.17
C PHE A 107 7.13 36.70 33.68
N GLU A 108 7.36 35.47 34.16
CA GLU A 108 7.54 35.19 35.60
C GLU A 108 8.66 36.02 36.21
N LEU A 109 9.81 36.11 35.52
CA LEU A 109 10.92 36.95 35.97
C LEU A 109 10.54 38.42 36.03
N VAL A 110 9.93 38.96 34.96
CA VAL A 110 9.51 40.38 34.90
C VAL A 110 8.49 40.70 35.99
N PHE A 111 7.49 39.84 36.18
CA PHE A 111 6.51 40.01 37.24
C PHE A 111 7.17 39.98 38.63
N SER A 112 8.08 39.04 38.88
CA SER A 112 8.80 39.00 40.16
C SER A 112 9.60 40.28 40.44
N GLN A 113 10.28 40.83 39.43
CA GLN A 113 11.03 42.08 39.55
C GLN A 113 10.12 43.29 39.77
N LEU A 114 8.99 43.35 39.06
CA LEU A 114 7.99 44.40 39.24
C LEU A 114 7.39 44.36 40.64
N THR A 115 7.03 43.17 41.14
CA THR A 115 6.54 42.98 42.50
C THR A 115 7.58 43.45 43.53
N GLN A 116 8.85 43.05 43.39
CA GLN A 116 9.91 43.51 44.29
C GLN A 116 10.10 45.04 44.27
N ARG A 117 10.01 45.66 43.09
CA ARG A 117 10.11 47.12 42.96
C ARG A 117 8.90 47.83 43.57
N LEU A 118 7.70 47.29 43.39
CA LEU A 118 6.48 47.81 44.00
C LEU A 118 6.54 47.70 45.53
N GLU A 119 6.96 46.55 46.08
CA GLU A 119 7.15 46.39 47.52
C GLU A 119 8.19 47.37 48.08
N MET A 120 9.31 47.59 47.37
CA MET A 120 10.29 48.60 47.76
C MET A 120 9.69 50.00 47.73
N LEU A 121 8.94 50.36 46.67
CA LEU A 121 8.29 51.66 46.57
C LEU A 121 7.28 51.86 47.71
N GLU A 122 6.46 50.85 48.01
CA GLU A 122 5.48 50.88 49.10
C GLU A 122 6.15 51.09 50.47
N LYS A 123 7.32 50.48 50.70
CA LYS A 123 8.09 50.66 51.94
C LYS A 123 8.66 52.06 52.10
N HIS A 124 9.00 52.74 51.00
CA HIS A 124 9.58 54.09 51.01
C HIS A 124 8.54 55.21 50.78
N CYS A 125 7.27 54.85 50.61
CA CYS A 125 6.18 55.79 50.40
C CYS A 125 5.75 56.47 51.72
N HIS A 126 5.49 57.79 51.69
CA HIS A 126 4.97 58.51 52.85
C HIS A 126 3.50 58.12 53.12
N SER A 127 3.05 58.23 54.38
CA SER A 127 1.72 57.78 54.82
C SER A 127 0.54 58.42 54.07
N ALA A 128 0.73 59.62 53.50
CA ALA A 128 -0.26 60.32 52.69
C ALA A 128 -0.47 59.67 51.30
N ASP A 129 0.59 59.14 50.68
CA ASP A 129 0.52 58.52 49.35
C ASP A 129 -0.07 57.09 49.42
N LYS A 130 0.06 56.41 50.57
CA LYS A 130 -0.54 55.09 50.83
C LYS A 130 -2.07 55.09 50.87
N ALA A 131 -2.70 56.23 51.15
CA ALA A 131 -4.15 56.33 51.21
C ALA A 131 -4.79 56.35 49.80
N ALA A 132 -4.09 56.87 48.79
CA ALA A 132 -4.57 56.94 47.41
C ALA A 132 -4.42 55.63 46.63
N LEU A 133 -3.51 54.73 47.07
CA LEU A 133 -3.25 53.43 46.43
C LEU A 133 -4.21 52.31 46.83
N ASN A 134 -5.01 52.50 47.90
CA ASN A 134 -5.89 51.47 48.49
C ASN A 134 -7.40 51.74 48.29
N GLN A 135 -7.78 52.64 47.38
CA GLN A 135 -9.16 52.81 46.90
C GLN A 135 -9.38 52.03 45.61
#